data_AF-A0A946E9E4-F1
#
_entry.id   AF-A0A946E9E4-F1
#
_cell.length_a   1.000
_cell.length_b   1.000
_cell.length_c   1.000
_cell.angle_alpha   90.00
_cell.angle_beta   90.00
_cell.angle_gamma   90.00
#
_symmetry.space_group_name_H-M   'P 1'
#
loop_
_entity.id
_entity.type
_entity.pdbx_description
1 polymer ?
#
loop_
_entity_poly.entity_id
_entity_poly.type
_entity_poly.pdbx_seq_one_letter_code
_entity_poly.pdbx_strand_id
1 'polypeptide(L)'
;MRVVSTILLFLFVQSIFAQKMRIGLYAISTVKTVEVNYDQGRYVLTADTVIIDTLDSKFSLIVYGKGDEVKLRLDGNDLGSYGVIRLAQLDRKSGFKIRSLTHKSKHRYYWGGLEIGLGERKLKMVNIVELEDYLPGVVESESGSDQNIDYYKIQATISRTYARRHIQKHVEDGYNLCDHTHCQVYRKRSMRNPDIKKAVEETKGLVLVDSDINLI
;
A
#
# COMPACT_ATOMS: atom_id res chain seq x y z
N MET A 1 -21.76 -18.00 -55.39
CA MET A 1 -21.58 -17.14 -54.20
C MET A 1 -20.60 -17.81 -53.26
N ARG A 2 -19.40 -17.23 -53.08
CA ARG A 2 -18.39 -17.73 -52.13
C ARG A 2 -18.64 -17.07 -50.78
N VAL A 3 -18.97 -17.86 -49.76
CA VAL A 3 -19.11 -17.38 -48.39
C VAL A 3 -17.72 -17.34 -47.78
N VAL A 4 -17.19 -16.14 -47.53
CA VAL A 4 -15.94 -15.94 -46.80
C VAL A 4 -16.29 -16.03 -45.31
N SER A 5 -15.93 -17.13 -44.66
CA SER A 5 -15.99 -17.25 -43.20
C SER A 5 -14.84 -16.46 -42.58
N THR A 6 -15.16 -15.27 -42.07
CA THR A 6 -14.25 -14.49 -41.22
C THR A 6 -14.17 -15.17 -39.86
N ILE A 7 -13.06 -15.86 -39.58
CA ILE A 7 -12.75 -16.37 -38.24
C ILE A 7 -12.38 -15.16 -37.37
N LEU A 8 -13.27 -14.80 -36.45
CA LEU A 8 -13.04 -13.76 -35.46
C LEU A 8 -12.14 -14.33 -34.34
N LEU A 9 -10.84 -14.07 -34.44
CA LEU A 9 -9.87 -14.42 -33.41
C LEU A 9 -10.08 -13.51 -32.19
N PHE A 10 -10.77 -14.02 -31.17
CA PHE A 10 -10.86 -13.35 -29.87
C PHE A 10 -9.47 -13.38 -29.20
N LEU A 11 -8.71 -12.30 -29.38
CA LEU A 11 -7.53 -12.02 -28.56
C LEU A 11 -8.03 -11.75 -27.13
N PHE A 12 -7.99 -12.78 -26.29
CA PHE A 12 -8.17 -12.65 -24.86
C PHE A 12 -6.95 -11.87 -24.33
N VAL A 13 -7.06 -10.53 -24.30
CA VAL A 13 -6.11 -9.69 -23.58
C VAL A 13 -6.31 -10.02 -22.12
N GLN A 14 -5.56 -10.99 -21.59
CA GLN A 14 -5.44 -11.16 -20.16
C GLN A 14 -4.80 -9.89 -19.63
N SER A 15 -5.64 -8.99 -19.09
CA SER A 15 -5.16 -7.91 -18.25
C SER A 15 -4.32 -8.56 -17.17
N ILE A 16 -3.01 -8.34 -17.22
CA ILE A 16 -2.11 -8.67 -16.12
C ILE A 16 -2.56 -7.76 -14.98
N PHE A 17 -3.51 -8.23 -14.16
CA PHE A 17 -4.01 -7.47 -13.04
C PHE A 17 -2.86 -7.31 -12.05
N ALA A 18 -2.28 -6.12 -12.02
CA ALA A 18 -1.45 -5.69 -10.91
C ALA A 18 -2.38 -5.69 -9.67
N GLN A 19 -2.15 -6.63 -8.76
CA GLN A 19 -2.99 -6.81 -7.59
C GLN A 19 -2.60 -5.77 -6.55
N LYS A 20 -3.42 -4.74 -6.41
CA LYS A 20 -3.31 -3.76 -5.33
C LYS A 20 -3.68 -4.40 -4.00
N MET A 21 -2.75 -4.32 -3.07
CA MET A 21 -2.91 -4.64 -1.66
C MET A 21 -3.41 -3.41 -0.92
N ARG A 22 -4.33 -3.62 0.02
CA ARG A 22 -4.79 -2.64 1.00
C ARG A 22 -4.15 -3.00 2.34
N ILE A 23 -3.18 -2.23 2.80
CA ILE A 23 -2.43 -2.52 4.03
C ILE A 23 -2.80 -1.52 5.13
N GLY A 24 -3.40 -1.99 6.21
CA GLY A 24 -3.72 -1.19 7.39
C GLY A 24 -2.44 -0.76 8.11
N LEU A 25 -2.20 0.55 8.22
CA LEU A 25 -1.03 1.12 8.88
C LEU A 25 -1.33 1.47 10.33
N TYR A 26 -0.30 1.39 11.19
CA TYR A 26 -0.41 1.69 12.63
C TYR A 26 -1.49 0.84 13.32
N ALA A 27 -1.60 -0.44 12.95
CA ALA A 27 -2.71 -1.30 13.35
C ALA A 27 -2.85 -1.44 14.89
N ILE A 28 -1.75 -1.40 15.61
CA ILE A 28 -1.72 -1.53 17.09
C ILE A 28 -1.57 -0.19 17.83
N SER A 29 -1.58 0.95 17.13
CA SER A 29 -1.40 2.27 17.75
C SER A 29 -2.66 3.14 17.63
N THR A 30 -2.96 3.91 18.67
CA THR A 30 -4.09 4.85 18.69
C THR A 30 -3.65 6.20 18.14
N VAL A 31 -3.55 6.30 16.82
CA VAL A 31 -3.14 7.53 16.14
C VAL A 31 -4.35 8.42 15.89
N LYS A 32 -4.34 9.66 16.42
CA LYS A 32 -5.41 10.65 16.23
C LYS A 32 -5.07 11.74 15.22
N THR A 33 -3.78 11.95 14.98
CA THR A 33 -3.25 12.98 14.08
C THR A 33 -2.04 12.44 13.35
N VAL A 34 -2.02 12.63 12.03
CA VAL A 34 -0.89 12.31 11.15
C VAL A 34 -0.51 13.47 10.28
N GLU A 35 0.77 13.48 9.91
CA GLU A 35 1.29 14.30 8.83
C GLU A 35 1.72 13.37 7.69
N VAL A 36 1.28 13.69 6.47
CA VAL A 36 1.65 13.01 5.24
C VAL A 36 2.33 14.02 4.33
N ASN A 37 3.53 13.71 3.85
CA ASN A 37 4.30 14.60 2.99
C ASN A 37 4.69 13.90 1.70
N TYR A 38 4.97 14.75 0.71
CA TYR A 38 5.62 14.35 -0.53
C TYR A 38 6.93 13.59 -0.28
N ASP A 39 7.11 12.50 -1.02
CA ASP A 39 8.40 11.83 -1.23
C ASP A 39 8.78 11.91 -2.72
N GLN A 40 7.91 11.43 -3.62
CA GLN A 40 8.09 11.54 -5.07
C GLN A 40 6.82 11.23 -5.87
N GLY A 41 6.81 11.61 -7.15
CA GLY A 41 5.73 11.32 -8.08
C GLY A 41 4.49 12.16 -7.81
N ARG A 42 3.43 11.93 -8.57
CA ARG A 42 2.23 12.77 -8.52
C ARG A 42 1.05 12.04 -7.92
N TYR A 43 0.14 12.82 -7.34
CA TYR A 43 -1.08 12.32 -6.72
C TYR A 43 -2.28 13.18 -7.07
N VAL A 44 -3.47 12.57 -7.06
CA VAL A 44 -4.73 13.29 -6.91
C VAL A 44 -5.15 13.18 -5.44
N LEU A 45 -5.34 14.34 -4.80
CA LEU A 45 -5.94 14.41 -3.48
C LEU A 45 -7.46 14.51 -3.65
N THR A 46 -8.16 13.54 -3.07
CA THR A 46 -9.63 13.54 -3.01
C THR A 46 -10.09 13.50 -1.56
N ALA A 47 -11.22 14.12 -1.31
CA ALA A 47 -11.92 14.05 -0.04
C ALA A 47 -13.37 13.62 -0.33
N ASP A 48 -13.77 12.49 0.24
CA ASP A 48 -14.97 11.74 -0.11
C ASP A 48 -15.03 11.43 -1.62
N THR A 49 -15.84 12.18 -2.37
CA THR A 49 -15.97 12.06 -3.84
C THR A 49 -15.44 13.28 -4.59
N VAL A 50 -14.94 14.30 -3.88
CA VAL A 50 -14.50 15.58 -4.45
C VAL A 50 -12.99 15.56 -4.67
N ILE A 51 -12.56 15.96 -5.87
CA ILE A 51 -11.15 16.24 -6.14
C ILE A 51 -10.82 17.58 -5.48
N ILE A 52 -9.86 17.57 -4.56
CA ILE A 52 -9.38 18.74 -3.87
C ILE A 52 -8.26 19.40 -4.67
N ASP A 53 -7.27 18.60 -5.09
CA ASP A 53 -6.10 19.10 -5.82
C ASP A 53 -5.38 17.97 -6.58
N THR A 54 -4.55 18.35 -7.55
CA THR A 54 -3.53 17.49 -8.15
C THR A 54 -2.16 17.89 -7.60
N LEU A 55 -1.59 17.05 -6.76
CA LEU A 55 -0.33 17.29 -6.07
C LEU A 55 0.83 16.76 -6.92
N ASP A 56 1.52 17.66 -7.62
CA ASP A 56 2.64 17.34 -8.51
C ASP A 56 4.03 17.72 -7.94
N SER A 57 4.04 18.40 -6.79
CA SER A 57 5.22 18.92 -6.14
C SER A 57 5.13 18.73 -4.61
N LYS A 58 6.01 19.41 -3.86
CA LYS A 58 6.07 19.26 -2.40
C LYS A 58 4.73 19.67 -1.77
N PHE A 59 4.17 18.78 -0.96
CA PHE A 59 2.97 19.03 -0.16
C PHE A 59 3.15 18.55 1.29
N SER A 60 2.33 19.12 2.18
CA SER A 60 2.15 18.69 3.56
C SER A 60 0.66 18.59 3.89
N LEU A 61 0.18 17.36 4.08
CA LEU A 61 -1.15 17.09 4.59
C LEU A 61 -1.08 16.87 6.10
N ILE A 62 -1.96 17.52 6.85
CA ILE A 62 -2.23 17.18 8.24
C ILE A 62 -3.67 16.70 8.33
N VAL A 63 -3.85 15.48 8.85
CA VAL A 63 -5.17 14.86 9.03
C VAL A 63 -5.36 14.50 10.49
N TYR A 64 -6.50 14.88 11.07
CA TYR A 64 -6.86 14.53 12.45
C TYR A 64 -8.35 14.25 12.60
N GLY A 65 -8.70 13.33 13.51
CA GLY A 65 -10.10 12.98 13.79
C GLY A 65 -10.81 14.08 14.58
N LYS A 66 -12.06 14.38 14.21
CA LYS A 66 -12.96 15.29 14.93
C LYS A 66 -14.41 14.82 14.78
N GLY A 67 -15.03 14.35 15.87
CA GLY A 67 -16.35 13.73 15.80
C GLY A 67 -16.27 12.44 14.99
N ASP A 68 -17.19 12.28 14.03
CA ASP A 68 -17.27 11.12 13.12
C ASP A 68 -16.52 11.35 11.79
N GLU A 69 -15.83 12.48 11.67
CA GLU A 69 -15.13 12.92 10.45
C GLU A 69 -13.63 13.09 10.68
N VAL A 70 -12.89 13.25 9.58
CA VAL A 70 -11.49 13.69 9.58
C VAL A 70 -11.38 15.12 9.06
N LYS A 71 -10.61 15.95 9.78
CA LYS A 71 -10.21 17.28 9.34
C LYS A 71 -8.98 17.18 8.46
N LEU A 72 -9.00 17.90 7.33
CA LEU A 72 -7.88 17.97 6.39
C LEU A 72 -7.29 19.38 6.37
N ARG A 73 -5.97 19.46 6.49
CA ARG A 73 -5.19 20.66 6.13
C ARG A 73 -4.19 20.34 5.05
N LEU A 74 -4.03 21.23 4.08
CA LEU A 74 -3.03 21.17 3.03
C LEU A 74 -2.16 22.43 3.10
N ASP A 75 -0.86 22.25 3.32
CA ASP A 75 0.14 23.33 3.37
C ASP A 75 -0.23 24.47 4.32
N GLY A 76 -0.84 24.11 5.45
CA GLY A 76 -1.28 25.04 6.51
C GLY A 76 -2.71 25.54 6.36
N ASN A 77 -3.33 25.40 5.18
CA ASN A 77 -4.71 25.82 4.93
C ASN A 77 -5.70 24.75 5.40
N ASP A 78 -6.73 25.14 6.18
CA ASP A 78 -7.82 24.24 6.57
C ASP A 78 -8.79 24.07 5.40
N LEU A 79 -8.98 22.82 4.98
CA LEU A 79 -9.83 22.48 3.85
C LEU A 79 -11.20 21.95 4.27
N GLY A 80 -11.46 21.73 5.55
CA GLY A 80 -12.75 21.26 6.05
C GLY A 80 -12.72 19.86 6.67
N SER A 81 -13.93 19.33 6.91
CA SER A 81 -14.18 17.99 7.45
C SER A 81 -14.74 17.08 6.38
N TYR A 82 -14.34 15.81 6.41
CA TYR A 82 -14.68 14.81 5.41
C TYR A 82 -14.81 13.43 6.05
N GLY A 83 -15.50 12.50 5.40
CA GLY A 83 -15.55 11.11 5.86
C GLY A 83 -14.23 10.37 5.61
N VAL A 84 -13.64 10.57 4.43
CA VAL A 84 -12.40 9.92 4.01
C VAL A 84 -11.56 10.81 3.09
N ILE A 85 -10.25 10.86 3.36
CA ILE A 85 -9.26 11.49 2.48
C ILE A 85 -8.53 10.40 1.71
N ARG A 86 -8.33 10.58 0.40
CA ARG A 86 -7.51 9.67 -0.41
C ARG A 86 -6.45 10.43 -1.18
N LEU A 87 -5.23 9.92 -1.08
CA LEU A 87 -4.09 10.29 -1.88
C LEU A 87 -3.91 9.20 -2.95
N ALA A 88 -4.46 9.40 -4.14
CA ALA A 88 -4.44 8.43 -5.23
C ALA A 88 -3.24 8.67 -6.16
N GLN A 89 -2.38 7.66 -6.33
CA GLN A 89 -1.19 7.80 -7.18
C GLN A 89 -1.57 7.99 -8.66
N LEU A 90 -0.88 8.92 -9.33
CA LEU A 90 -0.95 9.11 -10.79
C LEU A 90 0.20 8.42 -11.52
N ASP A 91 1.37 8.30 -10.88
CA ASP A 91 2.54 7.64 -11.45
C ASP A 91 2.77 6.27 -10.80
N ARG A 92 3.34 5.31 -11.54
CA ARG A 92 3.60 3.94 -11.04
C ARG A 92 4.50 3.90 -9.80
N LYS A 93 5.37 4.91 -9.65
CA LYS A 93 6.31 5.02 -8.54
C LYS A 93 6.08 6.28 -7.72
N SER A 94 4.84 6.66 -7.48
CA SER A 94 4.55 7.69 -6.49
C SER A 94 4.83 7.14 -5.08
N GLY A 95 5.52 7.93 -4.27
CA GLY A 95 5.83 7.62 -2.88
C GLY A 95 5.41 8.75 -1.95
N PHE A 96 5.05 8.42 -0.73
CA PHE A 96 4.76 9.39 0.32
C PHE A 96 5.48 9.00 1.60
N LYS A 97 5.64 9.97 2.51
CA LYS A 97 6.09 9.70 3.87
C LYS A 97 5.04 10.13 4.87
N ILE A 98 4.83 9.35 5.91
CA ILE A 98 3.84 9.59 6.94
C ILE A 98 4.48 9.49 8.33
N ARG A 99 4.04 10.32 9.27
CA ARG A 99 4.36 10.17 10.69
C ARG A 99 3.15 10.45 11.58
N SER A 100 3.12 9.82 12.75
CA SER A 100 2.15 10.14 13.78
C SER A 100 2.59 11.38 14.54
N LEU A 101 1.78 12.44 14.50
CA LEU A 101 1.97 13.60 15.36
C LEU A 101 1.48 13.30 16.78
N THR A 102 0.51 12.39 16.96
CA THR A 102 0.06 11.91 18.28
C THR A 102 1.19 11.30 19.09
N HIS A 103 2.02 10.46 18.47
CA HIS A 103 3.13 9.78 19.15
C HIS A 103 4.51 10.34 18.80
N LYS A 104 4.58 11.47 18.08
CA LYS A 104 5.82 12.10 17.60
C LYS A 104 6.79 11.11 16.93
N SER A 105 6.26 10.25 16.06
CA SER A 105 7.05 9.18 15.44
C SER A 105 7.99 9.73 14.36
N LYS A 106 9.02 8.94 14.01
CA LYS A 106 9.80 9.17 12.78
C LYS A 106 8.92 8.95 11.54
N HIS A 107 9.35 9.49 10.40
CA HIS A 107 8.71 9.22 9.12
C HIS A 107 8.89 7.76 8.70
N ARG A 108 7.78 7.18 8.22
CA ARG A 108 7.74 5.93 7.47
C ARG A 108 7.43 6.27 6.02
N TYR A 109 8.15 5.63 5.10
CA TYR A 109 8.07 5.90 3.66
C TYR A 109 7.32 4.76 3.00
N TYR A 110 6.42 5.06 2.07
CA TYR A 110 5.60 4.05 1.40
C TYR A 110 5.46 4.37 -0.08
N TRP A 111 5.27 3.31 -0.88
CA TRP A 111 4.84 3.41 -2.27
C TRP A 111 3.32 3.39 -2.33
N GLY A 112 2.75 3.81 -3.45
CA GLY A 112 1.33 3.68 -3.69
C GLY A 112 0.50 4.84 -3.15
N GLY A 113 -0.80 4.62 -3.05
CA GLY A 113 -1.75 5.57 -2.49
C GLY A 113 -1.96 5.40 -0.98
N LEU A 114 -2.74 6.31 -0.42
CA LEU A 114 -3.13 6.30 0.99
C LEU A 114 -4.60 6.68 1.12
N GLU A 115 -5.34 5.95 1.93
CA GLU A 115 -6.68 6.34 2.40
C GLU A 115 -6.62 6.60 3.89
N ILE A 116 -7.25 7.69 4.35
CA ILE A 116 -7.36 8.05 5.76
C ILE A 116 -8.82 8.36 6.06
N GLY A 117 -9.43 7.59 6.93
CA GLY A 117 -10.75 7.86 7.47
C GLY A 117 -10.74 7.72 8.99
N LEU A 118 -11.93 7.76 9.58
CA LEU A 118 -12.09 7.46 11.00
C LEU A 118 -12.35 5.95 11.20
N GLY A 119 -11.68 5.37 12.19
CA GLY A 119 -12.11 4.14 12.84
C GLY A 119 -12.60 4.47 14.26
N GLU A 120 -13.05 3.47 15.02
CA GLU A 120 -13.78 3.70 16.29
C GLU A 120 -13.18 4.78 17.23
N ARG A 121 -11.85 4.74 17.48
CA ARG A 121 -11.18 5.66 18.42
C ARG A 121 -9.88 6.24 17.88
N LYS A 122 -9.61 6.04 16.59
CA LYS A 122 -8.35 6.41 15.93
C LYS A 122 -8.57 6.65 14.44
N LEU A 123 -7.61 7.29 13.80
CA LEU A 123 -7.53 7.33 12.35
C LEU A 123 -7.32 5.90 11.83
N LYS A 124 -8.13 5.52 10.83
CA LYS A 124 -7.91 4.33 10.02
C LYS A 124 -7.13 4.75 8.78
N MET A 125 -5.91 4.23 8.66
CA MET A 125 -5.00 4.55 7.55
C MET A 125 -4.73 3.27 6.76
N VAL A 126 -4.94 3.33 5.44
CA VAL A 126 -4.79 2.18 4.55
C VAL A 126 -3.86 2.57 3.40
N ASN A 127 -2.70 1.93 3.31
CA ASN A 127 -1.81 2.07 2.17
C ASN A 127 -2.32 1.20 1.01
N ILE A 128 -2.47 1.79 -0.16
CA ILE A 128 -2.93 1.13 -1.40
C ILE A 128 -1.71 0.94 -2.30
N VAL A 129 -1.16 -0.27 -2.34
CA VAL A 129 0.16 -0.53 -2.92
C VAL A 129 0.15 -1.80 -3.76
N GLU A 130 0.92 -1.85 -4.84
CA GLU A 130 1.09 -3.09 -5.60
C GLU A 130 1.82 -4.14 -4.77
N LEU A 131 1.43 -5.42 -4.89
CA LEU A 131 2.04 -6.51 -4.14
C LEU A 131 3.58 -6.53 -4.27
N GLU A 132 4.09 -6.31 -5.48
CA GLU A 132 5.54 -6.32 -5.75
C GLU A 132 6.29 -5.09 -5.17
N ASP A 133 5.58 -3.99 -4.88
CA ASP A 133 6.15 -2.82 -4.19
C ASP A 133 6.00 -2.90 -2.67
N TYR A 134 5.05 -3.71 -2.19
CA TYR A 134 4.85 -4.05 -0.78
C TYR A 134 5.93 -5.01 -0.25
N LEU A 135 6.21 -6.09 -1.00
CA LEU A 135 7.08 -7.18 -0.57
C LEU A 135 8.49 -6.76 -0.15
N PRO A 136 9.21 -5.85 -0.85
CA PRO A 136 10.53 -5.43 -0.40
C PRO A 136 10.51 -4.82 1.01
N GLY A 137 9.45 -4.06 1.34
CA GLY A 137 9.30 -3.46 2.67
C GLY A 137 9.04 -4.51 3.75
N VAL A 138 8.31 -5.58 3.44
CA VAL A 138 8.10 -6.73 4.35
C VAL A 138 9.41 -7.47 4.58
N VAL A 139 10.10 -7.85 3.49
CA VAL A 139 11.36 -8.60 3.57
C VAL A 139 12.40 -7.83 4.40
N GLU A 140 12.58 -6.53 4.16
CA GLU A 140 13.51 -5.70 4.95
C GLU A 140 13.07 -5.60 6.43
N SER A 141 11.76 -5.52 6.69
CA SER A 141 11.23 -5.35 8.05
C SER A 141 11.29 -6.63 8.89
N GLU A 142 11.16 -7.80 8.27
CA GLU A 142 11.17 -9.10 8.96
C GLU A 142 12.58 -9.69 9.07
N SER A 143 13.44 -9.43 8.09
CA SER A 143 14.75 -10.09 7.98
C SER A 143 15.95 -9.17 8.15
N GLY A 144 15.72 -7.85 8.22
CA GLY A 144 16.79 -6.87 8.19
C GLY A 144 17.40 -6.68 6.80
N SER A 145 18.58 -6.06 6.75
CA SER A 145 19.25 -5.65 5.50
C SER A 145 20.60 -6.32 5.25
N ASP A 146 21.01 -7.25 6.10
CA ASP A 146 22.40 -7.75 6.15
C ASP A 146 22.50 -9.25 5.78
N GLN A 147 21.44 -9.82 5.18
CA GLN A 147 21.40 -11.19 4.67
C GLN A 147 21.86 -11.28 3.20
N ASN A 148 22.12 -12.51 2.74
CA ASN A 148 22.44 -12.79 1.35
C ASN A 148 21.18 -12.79 0.44
N ILE A 149 21.41 -12.73 -0.88
CA ILE A 149 20.32 -12.63 -1.85
C ILE A 149 19.39 -13.85 -1.86
N ASP A 150 19.91 -15.06 -1.66
CA ASP A 150 19.09 -16.28 -1.69
C ASP A 150 18.15 -16.36 -0.49
N TYR A 151 18.60 -15.89 0.67
CA TYR A 151 17.74 -15.71 1.84
C TYR A 151 16.58 -14.75 1.52
N TYR A 152 16.85 -13.62 0.87
CA TYR A 152 15.78 -12.68 0.48
C TYR A 152 14.84 -13.27 -0.57
N LYS A 153 15.31 -14.14 -1.47
CA LYS A 153 14.44 -14.85 -2.43
C LYS A 153 13.46 -15.79 -1.72
N ILE A 154 13.95 -16.54 -0.74
CA ILE A 154 13.12 -17.41 0.10
C ILE A 154 12.09 -16.55 0.84
N GLN A 155 12.52 -15.49 1.53
CA GLN A 155 11.62 -14.62 2.28
C GLN A 155 10.58 -13.94 1.38
N ALA A 156 10.97 -13.49 0.18
CA ALA A 156 10.06 -12.90 -0.79
C ALA A 156 8.98 -13.90 -1.24
N THR A 157 9.36 -15.14 -1.51
CA THR A 157 8.44 -16.22 -1.90
C THR A 157 7.46 -16.57 -0.77
N ILE A 158 7.95 -16.74 0.46
CA ILE A 158 7.12 -16.99 1.65
C ILE A 158 6.17 -15.81 1.87
N SER A 159 6.69 -14.58 1.84
CA SER A 159 5.90 -13.37 2.08
C SER A 159 4.81 -13.19 1.03
N ARG A 160 5.10 -13.47 -0.24
CA ARG A 160 4.13 -13.40 -1.33
C ARG A 160 3.03 -14.45 -1.18
N THR A 161 3.40 -15.67 -0.80
CA THR A 161 2.46 -16.76 -0.55
C THR A 161 1.49 -16.39 0.58
N TYR A 162 2.04 -15.93 1.71
CA TYR A 162 1.23 -15.48 2.84
C TYR A 162 0.28 -14.36 2.45
N ALA A 163 0.77 -13.33 1.76
CA ALA A 163 -0.02 -12.17 1.38
C ALA A 163 -1.20 -12.53 0.47
N ARG A 164 -0.97 -13.46 -0.47
CA ARG A 164 -2.02 -13.96 -1.37
C ARG A 164 -3.02 -14.85 -0.64
N ARG A 165 -2.54 -15.78 0.20
CA ARG A 165 -3.40 -16.69 0.97
C ARG A 165 -4.34 -15.93 1.91
N HIS A 166 -3.85 -14.85 2.52
CA HIS A 166 -4.56 -14.11 3.57
C HIS A 166 -5.12 -12.77 3.08
N ILE A 167 -5.31 -12.58 1.77
CA ILE A 167 -5.80 -11.32 1.20
C ILE A 167 -7.14 -10.87 1.80
N GLN A 168 -7.93 -11.81 2.34
CA GLN A 168 -9.24 -11.51 2.95
C GLN A 168 -9.22 -11.34 4.47
N LYS A 169 -8.06 -11.42 5.12
CA LYS A 169 -7.95 -11.53 6.60
C LYS A 169 -8.59 -10.38 7.38
N HIS A 170 -8.56 -9.16 6.83
CA HIS A 170 -9.08 -7.95 7.49
C HIS A 170 -10.14 -7.21 6.66
N VAL A 171 -10.81 -7.89 5.72
CA VAL A 171 -11.76 -7.22 4.78
C VAL A 171 -12.86 -6.48 5.54
N GLU A 172 -13.32 -7.03 6.65
CA GLU A 172 -14.31 -6.41 7.54
C GLU A 172 -13.80 -5.09 8.16
N ASP A 173 -12.50 -4.96 8.38
CA ASP A 173 -11.86 -3.71 8.84
C ASP A 173 -11.66 -2.69 7.70
N GLY A 174 -11.83 -3.12 6.44
CA GLY A 174 -11.67 -2.30 5.24
C GLY A 174 -10.28 -2.35 4.58
N TYR A 175 -9.44 -3.32 4.95
CA TYR A 175 -8.12 -3.56 4.34
C TYR A 175 -7.81 -5.07 4.24
N ASN A 176 -6.75 -5.48 3.56
CA ASN A 176 -6.42 -6.89 3.37
C ASN A 176 -5.59 -7.44 4.53
N LEU A 177 -4.48 -6.76 4.84
CA LEU A 177 -3.49 -7.15 5.86
C LEU A 177 -3.06 -5.92 6.68
N CYS A 178 -2.48 -6.13 7.85
CA CYS A 178 -1.97 -5.05 8.70
C CYS A 178 -0.43 -4.96 8.70
N ASP A 179 0.11 -3.84 9.18
CA ASP A 179 1.55 -3.55 9.23
C ASP A 179 2.32 -4.18 10.41
N HIS A 180 1.72 -5.15 11.10
CA HIS A 180 2.24 -5.77 12.32
C HIS A 180 2.34 -7.30 12.23
N THR A 181 3.00 -7.92 13.22
CA THR A 181 3.24 -9.36 13.35
C THR A 181 2.00 -10.26 13.26
N HIS A 182 0.79 -9.73 13.49
CA HIS A 182 -0.45 -10.49 13.26
C HIS A 182 -0.66 -10.82 11.77
N CYS A 183 -0.09 -10.02 10.87
CA CYS A 183 -0.02 -10.28 9.44
C CYS A 183 1.43 -10.46 9.02
N GLN A 184 2.08 -9.36 8.64
CA GLN A 184 3.48 -9.29 8.26
C GLN A 184 4.01 -7.94 8.71
N VAL A 185 5.27 -7.90 9.14
CA VAL A 185 5.84 -6.63 9.59
C VAL A 185 6.09 -5.74 8.36
N TYR A 186 5.37 -4.63 8.21
CA TYR A 186 5.50 -3.71 7.07
C TYR A 186 5.71 -2.27 7.55
N ARG A 187 6.93 -1.95 7.97
CA ARG A 187 7.20 -0.64 8.62
C ARG A 187 7.39 0.52 7.64
N LYS A 188 7.87 0.24 6.44
CA LYS A 188 8.20 1.21 5.37
C LYS A 188 8.61 0.44 4.10
N ARG A 189 8.68 1.13 2.96
CA ARG A 189 9.34 0.65 1.74
C ARG A 189 10.82 0.36 2.01
N SER A 190 11.35 -0.66 1.33
CA SER A 190 12.78 -0.98 1.40
C SER A 190 13.63 0.16 0.82
N MET A 191 14.71 0.50 1.53
CA MET A 191 15.60 1.60 1.13
C MET A 191 17.09 1.30 1.32
N ARG A 192 17.48 0.29 2.13
CA ARG A 192 18.90 0.09 2.49
C ARG A 192 19.62 -0.86 1.57
N ASN A 193 18.98 -1.98 1.21
CA ASN A 193 19.63 -3.05 0.46
C ASN A 193 18.94 -3.29 -0.89
N PRO A 194 19.61 -2.98 -2.03
CA PRO A 194 19.05 -3.21 -3.36
C PRO A 194 18.84 -4.69 -3.69
N ASP A 195 19.56 -5.62 -3.05
CA ASP A 195 19.40 -7.06 -3.26
C ASP A 195 18.03 -7.56 -2.82
N ILE A 196 17.40 -6.90 -1.84
CA ILE A 196 16.02 -7.24 -1.43
C ILE A 196 15.06 -7.02 -2.60
N LYS A 197 15.18 -5.86 -3.27
CA LYS A 197 14.34 -5.55 -4.43
C LYS A 197 14.63 -6.49 -5.60
N LYS A 198 15.91 -6.80 -5.82
CA LYS A 198 16.36 -7.76 -6.84
C LYS A 198 15.78 -9.16 -6.56
N ALA A 199 15.83 -9.64 -5.33
CA ALA A 199 15.29 -10.92 -4.92
C ALA A 199 13.77 -11.01 -5.11
N VAL A 200 13.02 -9.95 -4.79
CA VAL A 200 11.57 -9.87 -5.05
C VAL A 200 11.27 -9.97 -6.55
N GLU A 201 12.03 -9.27 -7.40
CA GLU A 201 11.85 -9.34 -8.86
C GLU A 201 12.26 -10.70 -9.43
N GLU A 202 13.38 -11.28 -8.99
CA GLU A 202 13.85 -12.60 -9.44
C GLU A 202 12.92 -13.75 -9.01
N THR A 203 12.07 -13.53 -8.00
CA THR A 203 11.07 -14.49 -7.52
C THR A 203 9.64 -14.08 -7.85
N LYS A 204 9.46 -13.14 -8.78
CA LYS A 204 8.15 -12.59 -9.11
C LYS A 204 7.18 -13.67 -9.53
N GLY A 205 6.01 -13.67 -8.87
CA GLY A 205 4.97 -14.67 -9.11
C GLY A 205 5.22 -16.05 -8.48
N LEU A 206 6.41 -16.32 -7.94
CA LEU A 206 6.68 -17.56 -7.21
C LEU A 206 5.93 -17.56 -5.87
N VAL A 207 5.25 -18.66 -5.62
CA VAL A 207 4.50 -18.95 -4.40
C VAL A 207 4.72 -20.40 -4.00
N LEU A 208 4.54 -20.70 -2.72
CA LEU A 208 4.56 -22.05 -2.20
C LEU A 208 3.14 -22.64 -2.24
N VAL A 209 3.03 -23.90 -2.65
CA VAL A 209 1.77 -24.63 -2.67
C VAL A 209 1.94 -26.03 -2.11
N ASP A 210 0.85 -26.63 -1.64
CA ASP A 210 0.79 -28.04 -1.26
C ASP A 210 0.65 -28.95 -2.50
N SER A 211 0.51 -30.26 -2.29
CA SER A 211 0.33 -31.25 -3.37
C SER A 211 -0.94 -31.02 -4.21
N ASP A 212 -1.91 -30.33 -3.63
CA ASP A 212 -3.21 -30.04 -4.25
C ASP A 212 -3.23 -28.63 -4.89
N ILE A 213 -2.07 -27.96 -4.94
CA ILE A 213 -1.86 -26.63 -5.54
C ILE A 213 -2.55 -25.50 -4.72
N ASN A 214 -2.86 -25.75 -3.44
CA ASN A 214 -3.32 -24.68 -2.56
C ASN A 214 -2.13 -23.91 -1.99
N LEU A 215 -2.25 -22.58 -1.91
CA LEU A 215 -1.24 -21.75 -1.24
C LEU A 215 -1.06 -22.22 0.20
N ILE A 216 0.20 -22.38 0.65
CA ILE A 216 0.53 -22.79 2.02
C ILE A 216 0.81 -21.59 2.92
#